data_AF-A0A172ZM86-F1
#
_entry.id   AF-A0A172ZM86-F1
#
_cell.length_a   1.000
_cell.length_b   1.000
_cell.length_c   1.000
_cell.angle_alpha   90.00
_cell.angle_beta   90.00
_cell.angle_gamma   90.00
#
_symmetry.space_group_name_H-M   'P 1'
#
loop_
_entity.id
_entity.type
_entity.pdbx_description
1 polymer ?
#
loop_
_entity_poly.entity_id
_entity_poly.type
_entity_poly.pdbx_seq_one_letter_code
_entity_poly.pdbx_strand_id
1 'polypeptide(L)'
;MEYFADLTWKDSIKDIIDILIVTYIIYQLILLVRGTRAVQLLKGILVLVVIWALSTWFDLYTLKWLMNQAFTFGVLAVFIIFQPELRRGLEQLGRGKIFGRTIAEDEEITRMINEVIKSVNYLSRRKIGALIVFERTTGLNEYTESGIKMQSVVSSELLINIFIPNTPLHDGAVIIQGQQISAAACYLPLSENPFISKELGTRHRAAIGISEVGDALSLIVSEETGQVSLAMNGQVIRDINEESLISKLHEALKPNVTTKEKKSLFWKRKGDNKDDGQMD
;
A
#
# COMPACT_ATOMS: atom_id res chain seq x y z
N MET A 1 17.30 12.81 -43.96
CA MET A 1 16.18 13.76 -43.82
C MET A 1 15.02 13.29 -44.69
N GLU A 2 14.39 12.17 -44.34
CA GLU A 2 13.14 11.67 -44.97
C GLU A 2 12.24 10.97 -43.93
N TYR A 3 12.26 11.45 -42.67
CA TYR A 3 11.32 10.96 -41.64
C TYR A 3 9.99 11.72 -41.66
N PHE A 4 9.86 12.73 -42.53
CA PHE A 4 8.73 13.66 -42.57
C PHE A 4 7.92 13.59 -43.88
N ALA A 5 8.26 12.69 -44.82
CA ALA A 5 7.61 12.66 -46.13
C ALA A 5 6.32 11.81 -46.17
N ASP A 6 6.17 10.83 -45.26
CA ASP A 6 5.00 9.94 -45.18
C ASP A 6 4.27 10.06 -43.84
N LEU A 7 3.98 11.30 -43.40
CA LEU A 7 3.15 11.52 -42.22
C LEU A 7 1.67 11.33 -42.58
N THR A 8 1.28 10.07 -42.83
CA THR A 8 -0.14 9.71 -42.90
C THR A 8 -0.75 10.05 -41.54
N TRP A 9 -1.87 10.78 -41.50
CA TRP A 9 -2.54 11.16 -40.25
C TRP A 9 -2.84 9.95 -39.33
N LYS A 10 -2.93 8.76 -39.91
CA LYS A 10 -3.06 7.47 -39.22
C LYS A 10 -1.81 7.04 -38.45
N ASP A 11 -0.60 7.37 -38.91
CA ASP A 11 0.64 6.96 -38.26
C ASP A 11 0.97 7.87 -37.08
N SER A 12 0.70 9.17 -37.18
CA SER A 12 0.79 10.07 -36.01
C SER A 12 -0.18 9.70 -34.89
N ILE A 13 -1.38 9.21 -35.21
CA ILE A 13 -2.33 8.72 -34.19
C ILE A 13 -1.80 7.45 -33.52
N LYS A 14 -1.18 6.53 -34.27
CA LYS A 14 -0.54 5.35 -33.69
C LYS A 14 0.61 5.74 -32.76
N ASP A 15 1.46 6.68 -33.16
CA ASP A 15 2.58 7.14 -32.34
C ASP A 15 2.09 7.80 -31.04
N ILE A 16 1.02 8.60 -31.11
CA ILE A 16 0.40 9.21 -29.91
C ILE A 16 -0.16 8.13 -28.97
N ILE A 17 -0.84 7.13 -29.52
CA ILE A 17 -1.39 6.01 -28.72
C ILE A 17 -0.26 5.20 -28.10
N ASP A 18 0.81 4.92 -28.86
CA ASP A 18 1.97 4.17 -28.37
C ASP A 18 2.68 4.92 -27.24
N ILE A 19 2.96 6.22 -27.43
CA ILE A 19 3.54 7.08 -26.38
C ILE A 19 2.63 7.11 -25.14
N LEU A 20 1.31 7.20 -25.30
CA LEU A 20 0.37 7.17 -24.17
C LEU A 20 0.41 5.84 -23.42
N ILE A 21 0.44 4.72 -24.14
CA ILE A 21 0.53 3.37 -23.55
C ILE A 21 1.85 3.21 -22.82
N VAL A 22 2.98 3.53 -23.46
CA VAL A 22 4.31 3.45 -22.86
C VAL A 22 4.39 4.35 -21.62
N THR A 23 3.91 5.59 -21.71
CA THR A 23 3.87 6.53 -20.58
C THR A 23 3.03 5.99 -19.44
N TYR A 24 1.86 5.41 -19.73
CA TYR A 24 1.01 4.79 -18.72
C TYR A 24 1.70 3.60 -18.04
N ILE A 25 2.35 2.71 -18.81
CA ILE A 25 3.10 1.56 -18.28
C ILE A 25 4.25 2.03 -17.40
N ILE A 26 5.05 3.00 -17.86
CA ILE A 26 6.16 3.57 -17.08
C ILE A 26 5.63 4.21 -15.79
N TYR A 27 4.53 4.96 -15.87
CA TYR A 27 3.91 5.57 -14.69
C TYR A 27 3.46 4.52 -13.67
N GLN A 28 2.85 3.42 -14.12
CA GLN A 28 2.47 2.30 -13.25
C GLN A 28 3.69 1.61 -12.62
N LEU A 29 4.76 1.39 -13.39
CA LEU A 29 6.01 0.83 -12.87
C LEU A 29 6.63 1.73 -11.79
N ILE A 30 6.63 3.05 -11.99
CA ILE A 30 7.11 4.01 -10.98
C ILE A 30 6.27 3.94 -9.72
N LEU A 31 4.94 3.88 -9.85
CA LEU A 31 4.02 3.72 -8.71
C LEU A 31 4.28 2.42 -7.93
N LEU A 32 4.53 1.32 -8.63
CA LEU A 32 4.78 0.01 -8.03
C LEU A 32 6.06 -0.02 -7.20
N VAL A 33 7.09 0.70 -7.63
CA VAL A 33 8.39 0.75 -6.94
C VAL A 33 8.42 1.86 -5.87
N ARG A 34 7.55 2.88 -5.95
CA ARG A 34 7.56 4.04 -5.04
C ARG A 34 7.29 3.63 -3.59
N GLY A 35 8.12 4.14 -2.67
CA GLY A 35 8.00 3.85 -1.23
C GLY A 35 8.71 2.57 -0.78
N THR A 36 9.24 1.77 -1.71
CA THR A 36 10.00 0.56 -1.38
C THR A 36 11.50 0.85 -1.18
N ARG A 37 12.20 -0.05 -0.49
CA ARG A 37 13.67 -0.06 -0.41
C ARG A 37 14.34 -0.08 -1.79
N ALA A 38 13.65 -0.58 -2.82
CA ALA A 38 14.15 -0.58 -4.20
C ALA A 38 14.39 0.83 -4.75
N VAL A 39 13.67 1.86 -4.29
CA VAL A 39 13.95 3.26 -4.69
C VAL A 39 15.34 3.70 -4.25
N GLN A 40 15.77 3.31 -3.05
CA GLN A 40 17.09 3.65 -2.53
C GLN A 40 18.20 2.91 -3.29
N LEU A 41 17.97 1.65 -3.65
CA LEU A 41 18.86 0.88 -4.52
C LEU A 41 18.98 1.51 -5.90
N LEU A 42 17.87 1.94 -6.50
CA LEU A 42 17.85 2.59 -7.81
C LEU A 42 18.62 3.92 -7.81
N LYS A 43 18.50 4.71 -6.73
CA LYS A 43 19.33 5.91 -6.51
C LYS A 43 20.81 5.57 -6.41
N GLY A 44 21.18 4.49 -5.73
CA GLY A 44 22.56 4.00 -5.64
C GLY A 44 23.13 3.59 -7.00
N ILE A 45 22.36 2.83 -7.78
CA ILE A 45 22.71 2.44 -9.16
C ILE A 45 22.89 3.68 -10.04
N LEU A 46 22.00 4.67 -9.94
CA LEU A 46 22.10 5.94 -10.67
C LEU A 46 23.43 6.64 -10.39
N VAL A 47 23.84 6.72 -9.12
CA VAL A 47 25.13 7.32 -8.73
C VAL A 47 26.30 6.58 -9.38
N LEU A 48 26.29 5.24 -9.38
CA LEU A 48 27.34 4.44 -10.03
C LEU A 48 27.39 4.68 -11.55
N VAL A 49 26.24 4.79 -12.21
CA VAL A 49 26.14 5.11 -13.65
C VAL A 49 26.71 6.51 -13.94
N VAL A 50 26.41 7.50 -13.09
CA VAL A 50 26.97 8.85 -13.23
C VAL A 50 28.49 8.83 -13.06
N ILE A 51 29.01 8.15 -12.05
CA ILE A 51 30.47 8.03 -11.84
C ILE A 51 31.14 7.35 -13.04
N TRP A 52 30.53 6.31 -13.59
CA TRP A 52 31.04 5.64 -14.79
C TRP A 52 31.01 6.54 -16.03
N ALA A 53 29.92 7.28 -16.25
CA ALA A 53 29.80 8.23 -17.35
C ALA A 53 30.86 9.33 -17.25
N LEU A 54 31.07 9.90 -16.05
CA LEU A 54 32.13 10.87 -15.80
C LEU A 54 33.52 10.25 -16.01
N SER A 55 33.76 9.03 -15.52
CA SER A 55 35.04 8.34 -15.72
C SER A 55 35.36 8.12 -17.20
N THR A 56 34.33 7.88 -18.02
CA THR A 56 34.46 7.71 -19.48
C THR A 56 34.66 9.04 -20.18
N TRP A 57 33.97 10.10 -19.73
CA TRP A 57 34.11 11.45 -20.28
C TRP A 57 35.50 12.06 -20.00
N PHE A 58 36.04 11.84 -18.80
CA PHE A 58 37.36 12.32 -18.37
C PHE A 58 38.50 11.34 -18.70
N ASP A 59 38.21 10.22 -19.35
CA ASP A 59 39.14 9.16 -19.74
C ASP A 59 40.01 8.61 -18.58
N LEU A 60 39.40 8.47 -17.40
CA LEU A 60 40.04 7.96 -16.19
C LEU A 60 40.20 6.44 -16.26
N TYR A 61 41.31 5.96 -16.82
CA TYR A 61 41.57 4.53 -17.10
C TYR A 61 41.27 3.60 -15.91
N THR A 62 41.86 3.86 -14.74
CA THR A 62 41.71 3.00 -13.56
C THR A 62 40.28 2.98 -13.02
N LEU A 63 39.62 4.14 -12.99
CA LEU A 63 38.24 4.26 -12.52
C LEU A 63 37.28 3.57 -13.49
N LYS A 64 37.50 3.73 -14.80
CA LYS A 64 36.73 3.05 -15.86
C LYS A 64 36.88 1.53 -15.76
N TRP A 65 38.10 1.02 -15.55
CA TRP A 65 38.35 -0.40 -15.33
C TRP A 65 37.62 -0.92 -14.07
N LEU A 66 37.72 -0.19 -12.96
CA LEU A 66 37.06 -0.55 -11.70
C LEU A 66 35.53 -0.56 -11.85
N MET A 67 34.96 0.47 -12.48
CA MET A 67 33.52 0.56 -12.71
C MET A 67 33.04 -0.55 -13.64
N ASN A 68 33.78 -0.88 -14.71
CA ASN A 68 33.42 -2.00 -15.58
C ASN A 68 33.35 -3.32 -14.80
N GLN A 69 34.33 -3.58 -13.94
CA GLN A 69 34.33 -4.77 -13.07
C GLN A 69 33.15 -4.76 -12.09
N ALA A 70 32.86 -3.58 -11.50
CA ALA A 70 31.70 -3.39 -10.65
C ALA A 70 30.37 -3.62 -11.38
N PHE A 71 30.24 -3.23 -12.65
CA PHE A 71 29.04 -3.54 -13.45
C PHE A 71 28.93 -5.03 -13.77
N THR A 72 30.03 -5.69 -14.14
CA THR A 72 30.03 -7.13 -14.46
C THR A 72 29.50 -7.97 -13.31
N PHE A 73 29.98 -7.75 -12.08
CA PHE A 73 29.46 -8.45 -10.89
C PHE A 73 28.18 -7.82 -10.33
N GLY A 74 28.04 -6.50 -10.47
CA GLY A 74 26.93 -5.74 -9.92
C GLY A 74 25.60 -6.09 -10.56
N VAL A 75 25.55 -6.31 -11.88
CA VAL A 75 24.31 -6.75 -12.56
C VAL A 75 23.84 -8.11 -12.02
N LEU A 76 24.77 -9.05 -11.81
CA LEU A 76 24.44 -10.36 -11.24
C LEU A 76 23.94 -10.22 -9.79
N ALA A 77 24.63 -9.42 -8.98
CA ALA A 77 24.22 -9.14 -7.60
C ALA A 77 22.83 -8.50 -7.53
N VAL A 78 22.56 -7.52 -8.39
CA VAL A 78 21.25 -6.88 -8.53
C VAL A 78 20.19 -7.93 -8.86
N PHE A 79 20.41 -8.80 -9.86
CA PHE A 79 19.44 -9.85 -10.19
C PHE A 79 19.12 -10.78 -9.02
N ILE A 80 20.13 -11.21 -8.26
CA ILE A 80 19.96 -12.08 -7.09
C ILE A 80 19.21 -11.34 -5.97
N ILE A 81 19.58 -10.10 -5.71
CA ILE A 81 18.95 -9.27 -4.66
C ILE A 81 17.50 -8.95 -5.02
N PHE A 82 17.20 -8.68 -6.30
CA PHE A 82 15.87 -8.33 -6.80
C PHE A 82 14.99 -9.54 -7.14
N GLN A 83 15.50 -10.76 -6.95
CA GLN A 83 14.73 -11.98 -7.19
C GLN A 83 13.38 -12.00 -6.43
N PRO A 84 13.30 -11.60 -5.14
CA PRO A 84 12.04 -11.57 -4.40
C PRO A 84 11.02 -10.56 -4.99
N GLU A 85 11.48 -9.39 -5.44
CA GLU A 85 10.62 -8.35 -6.02
C GLU A 85 10.05 -8.79 -7.37
N LEU A 86 10.89 -9.36 -8.24
CA LEU A 86 10.44 -9.89 -9.54
C LEU A 86 9.36 -10.97 -9.35
N ARG A 87 9.58 -11.86 -8.37
CA ARG A 87 8.59 -12.87 -8.00
C ARG A 87 7.28 -12.24 -7.52
N ARG A 88 7.34 -11.27 -6.60
CA ARG A 88 6.15 -10.57 -6.08
C ARG A 88 5.38 -9.83 -7.17
N GLY A 89 6.08 -9.16 -8.09
CA GLY A 89 5.44 -8.47 -9.21
C GLY A 89 4.71 -9.43 -10.15
N LEU A 90 5.32 -10.57 -10.47
CA LEU A 90 4.68 -11.61 -11.28
C LEU A 90 3.49 -12.27 -10.57
N GLU A 91 3.61 -12.50 -9.26
CA GLU A 91 2.50 -13.02 -8.44
C GLU A 91 1.31 -12.05 -8.40
N GLN A 92 1.56 -10.74 -8.33
CA GLN A 92 0.51 -9.72 -8.37
C GLN A 92 -0.14 -9.62 -9.76
N LEU A 93 0.66 -9.65 -10.82
CA LEU A 93 0.15 -9.68 -12.20
C LEU A 93 -0.69 -10.95 -12.47
N GLY A 94 -0.27 -12.10 -11.92
CA GLY A 94 -0.99 -13.37 -12.04
C GLY A 94 -2.30 -13.44 -11.24
N ARG A 95 -2.50 -12.59 -10.23
CA ARG A 95 -3.71 -12.57 -9.39
C ARG A 95 -4.83 -11.64 -9.90
N GLY A 96 -4.65 -10.98 -11.04
CA GLY A 96 -5.78 -10.44 -11.82
C GLY A 96 -6.66 -9.38 -11.16
N LYS A 97 -6.11 -8.43 -10.39
CA LYS A 97 -6.86 -7.26 -9.85
C LYS A 97 -6.48 -5.95 -10.54
N ILE A 98 -6.59 -5.88 -11.88
CA ILE A 98 -6.33 -4.67 -12.67
C ILE A 98 -7.63 -3.93 -13.04
N PHE A 99 -8.81 -4.51 -12.79
CA PHE A 99 -10.08 -3.89 -13.18
C PHE A 99 -10.91 -3.44 -11.98
N GLY A 100 -11.38 -2.19 -12.09
CA GLY A 100 -12.19 -1.39 -11.17
C GLY A 100 -12.93 -2.10 -10.04
N ARG A 101 -12.71 -1.59 -8.83
CA ARG A 101 -13.49 -1.88 -7.63
C ARG A 101 -14.98 -1.71 -7.91
N THR A 102 -15.75 -2.76 -7.67
CA THR A 102 -17.22 -2.78 -7.82
C THR A 102 -17.89 -2.30 -6.53
N ILE A 103 -19.12 -1.79 -6.58
CA ILE A 103 -19.95 -1.42 -5.40
C ILE A 103 -19.99 -2.55 -4.34
N ALA A 104 -19.96 -3.81 -4.79
CA ALA A 104 -19.88 -4.98 -3.92
C ALA A 104 -18.61 -4.98 -3.01
N GLU A 105 -17.47 -4.48 -3.48
CA GLU A 105 -16.25 -4.40 -2.67
C GLU A 105 -16.37 -3.36 -1.55
N ASP A 106 -17.11 -2.27 -1.76
CA ASP A 106 -17.33 -1.24 -0.73
C ASP A 106 -18.23 -1.75 0.40
N GLU A 107 -19.20 -2.60 0.08
CA GLU A 107 -20.05 -3.26 1.06
C GLU A 107 -19.25 -4.28 1.88
N GLU A 108 -18.39 -5.07 1.23
CA GLU A 108 -17.49 -6.01 1.92
C GLU A 108 -16.50 -5.31 2.84
N ILE A 109 -15.91 -4.18 2.43
CA ILE A 109 -15.04 -3.37 3.28
C ILE A 109 -15.81 -2.84 4.49
N THR A 110 -17.05 -2.38 4.28
CA THR A 110 -17.90 -1.87 5.37
C THR A 110 -18.22 -2.99 6.36
N ARG A 111 -18.55 -4.20 5.87
CA ARG A 111 -18.78 -5.37 6.70
C ARG A 111 -17.54 -5.76 7.50
N MET A 112 -16.37 -5.79 6.87
CA MET A 112 -15.09 -6.06 7.53
C MET A 112 -14.81 -5.05 8.65
N ILE A 113 -14.98 -3.75 8.38
CA ILE A 113 -14.79 -2.69 9.39
C ILE A 113 -15.73 -2.93 10.58
N ASN A 114 -17.00 -3.25 10.36
CA ASN A 114 -17.94 -3.54 11.43
C ASN A 114 -17.50 -4.75 12.29
N GLU A 115 -16.99 -5.81 11.67
CA GLU A 115 -16.46 -6.98 12.40
C GLU A 115 -15.20 -6.64 13.20
N VAL A 116 -14.30 -5.81 12.66
CA VAL A 116 -13.15 -5.30 13.41
C VAL A 116 -13.61 -4.48 14.61
N ILE A 117 -14.50 -3.51 14.44
CA ILE A 117 -14.98 -2.64 15.54
C ILE A 117 -15.62 -3.47 16.65
N LYS A 118 -16.48 -4.44 16.30
CA LYS A 118 -17.06 -5.38 17.29
C LYS A 118 -15.98 -6.12 18.07
N SER A 119 -14.96 -6.65 17.40
CA SER A 119 -13.85 -7.36 18.07
C SER A 119 -13.03 -6.43 18.97
N VAL A 120 -12.71 -5.22 18.50
CA VAL A 120 -11.92 -4.23 19.22
C VAL A 120 -12.66 -3.75 20.48
N ASN A 121 -13.96 -3.50 20.39
CA ASN A 121 -14.79 -3.15 21.54
C ASN A 121 -14.79 -4.26 22.60
N TYR A 122 -14.87 -5.52 22.18
CA TYR A 122 -14.78 -6.66 23.09
C TYR A 122 -13.40 -6.75 23.78
N LEU A 123 -12.33 -6.68 22.99
CA LEU A 123 -10.95 -6.78 23.45
C LEU A 123 -10.59 -5.62 24.40
N SER A 124 -11.00 -4.40 24.05
CA SER A 124 -10.81 -3.18 24.85
C SER A 124 -11.46 -3.30 26.23
N ARG A 125 -12.74 -3.69 26.29
CA ARG A 125 -13.47 -3.86 27.56
C ARG A 125 -12.83 -4.90 28.49
N ARG A 126 -12.15 -5.89 27.91
CA ARG A 126 -11.45 -6.96 28.66
C ARG A 126 -9.96 -6.70 28.83
N LYS A 127 -9.44 -5.57 28.34
CA LYS A 127 -8.01 -5.24 28.33
C LYS A 127 -7.15 -6.35 27.72
N ILE A 128 -7.64 -6.94 26.63
CA ILE A 128 -6.89 -7.94 25.86
C ILE A 128 -6.08 -7.19 24.80
N GLY A 129 -4.76 -7.35 24.83
CA GLY A 129 -3.85 -6.72 23.88
C GLY A 129 -4.08 -7.20 22.46
N ALA A 130 -4.20 -6.27 21.52
CA ALA A 130 -4.38 -6.61 20.11
C ALA A 130 -3.60 -5.66 19.20
N LEU A 131 -3.17 -6.20 18.06
CA LEU A 131 -2.48 -5.45 17.01
C LEU A 131 -2.95 -5.94 15.65
N ILE A 132 -3.75 -5.12 14.97
CA ILE A 132 -4.33 -5.41 13.66
C ILE A 132 -3.76 -4.42 12.66
N VAL A 133 -3.11 -4.91 11.61
CA VAL A 133 -2.50 -4.10 10.55
C VAL A 133 -3.28 -4.30 9.26
N PHE A 134 -3.66 -3.20 8.63
CA PHE A 134 -4.33 -3.19 7.33
C PHE A 134 -3.33 -2.81 6.25
N GLU A 135 -3.20 -3.68 5.25
CA GLU A 135 -2.49 -3.37 4.01
C GLU A 135 -3.25 -2.30 3.22
N ARG A 136 -2.49 -1.33 2.70
CA ARG A 136 -3.00 -0.27 1.82
C ARG A 136 -2.31 -0.37 0.45
N THR A 137 -1.56 0.64 0.04
CA THR A 137 -0.88 0.61 -1.27
C THR A 137 0.43 -0.16 -1.22
N THR A 138 1.13 -0.11 -0.09
CA THR A 138 2.38 -0.83 0.15
C THR A 138 2.06 -2.26 0.56
N GLY A 139 2.50 -3.24 -0.23
CA GLY A 139 2.32 -4.64 0.08
C GLY A 139 3.08 -5.08 1.34
N LEU A 140 2.42 -5.87 2.21
CA LEU A 140 2.95 -6.34 3.49
C LEU A 140 3.42 -7.80 3.47
N ASN A 141 3.69 -8.35 2.28
CA ASN A 141 3.99 -9.78 2.10
C ASN A 141 5.20 -10.27 2.91
N GLU A 142 6.22 -9.44 3.11
CA GLU A 142 7.39 -9.82 3.93
C GLU A 142 7.02 -10.06 5.40
N TYR A 143 6.01 -9.36 5.91
CA TYR A 143 5.55 -9.50 7.28
C TYR A 143 4.56 -10.66 7.41
N THR A 144 3.71 -10.89 6.40
CA THR A 144 2.78 -12.04 6.41
C THR A 144 3.51 -13.37 6.32
N GLU A 145 4.67 -13.43 5.65
CA GLU A 145 5.53 -14.62 5.58
C GLU A 145 6.16 -15.00 6.93
N SER A 146 6.29 -14.05 7.86
CA SER A 146 6.84 -14.29 9.21
C SER A 146 5.84 -14.93 10.17
N GLY A 147 4.55 -14.83 9.88
CA GLY A 147 3.46 -15.31 10.72
C GLY A 147 2.85 -16.63 10.27
N ILE A 148 1.74 -17.00 10.90
CA ILE A 148 0.94 -18.17 10.55
C ILE A 148 -0.11 -17.76 9.51
N LYS A 149 -0.01 -18.33 8.31
CA LYS A 149 -0.97 -18.07 7.22
C LYS A 149 -2.37 -18.56 7.60
N MET A 150 -3.35 -17.66 7.45
CA MET A 150 -4.74 -17.91 7.82
C MET A 150 -5.65 -17.99 6.58
N GLN A 151 -5.52 -17.01 5.67
CA GLN A 151 -6.36 -16.88 4.47
C GLN A 151 -7.86 -17.00 4.77
N SER A 152 -8.29 -16.36 5.86
CA SER A 152 -9.65 -16.50 6.39
C SER A 152 -10.46 -15.22 6.20
N VAL A 153 -11.79 -15.37 6.18
CA VAL A 153 -12.70 -14.23 6.22
C VAL A 153 -12.56 -13.51 7.58
N VAL A 154 -12.66 -12.18 7.56
CA VAL A 154 -12.66 -11.37 8.79
C VAL A 154 -14.01 -11.54 9.48
N SER A 155 -14.00 -12.08 10.70
CA SER A 155 -15.14 -12.07 11.62
C SER A 155 -14.71 -11.64 13.02
N SER A 156 -15.63 -11.05 13.77
CA SER A 156 -15.34 -10.59 15.12
C SER A 156 -14.96 -11.74 16.05
N GLU A 157 -15.62 -12.90 15.94
CA GLU A 157 -15.32 -14.09 16.75
C GLU A 157 -13.92 -14.64 16.48
N LEU A 158 -13.46 -14.60 15.23
CA LEU A 158 -12.13 -15.07 14.87
C LEU A 158 -11.06 -14.10 15.39
N LEU A 159 -11.24 -12.80 15.21
CA LEU A 159 -10.32 -11.79 15.73
C LEU A 159 -10.22 -11.87 17.25
N ILE A 160 -11.34 -12.03 17.95
CA ILE A 160 -11.35 -12.21 19.41
C ILE A 160 -10.53 -13.45 19.80
N ASN A 161 -10.75 -14.59 19.14
CA ASN A 161 -10.04 -15.83 19.44
C ASN A 161 -8.54 -15.76 19.17
N ILE A 162 -8.12 -15.06 18.09
CA ILE A 162 -6.70 -14.88 17.76
C ILE A 162 -5.97 -14.17 18.91
N PHE A 163 -6.56 -13.14 19.50
CA PHE A 163 -5.91 -12.32 20.53
C PHE A 163 -6.10 -12.85 21.96
N ILE A 164 -6.71 -14.03 22.17
CA ILE A 164 -6.82 -14.60 23.51
C ILE A 164 -5.42 -14.84 24.10
N PRO A 165 -5.12 -14.32 25.31
CA PRO A 165 -3.82 -14.48 25.94
C PRO A 165 -3.40 -15.95 26.09
N ASN A 166 -2.11 -16.23 26.01
CA ASN A 166 -1.51 -17.56 26.15
C ASN A 166 -1.90 -18.57 25.05
N THR A 167 -2.28 -18.09 23.86
CA THR A 167 -2.52 -18.95 22.69
C THR A 167 -1.40 -18.81 21.66
N PRO A 168 -1.17 -19.75 20.74
CA PRO A 168 -0.10 -19.59 19.74
C PRO A 168 -0.26 -18.37 18.80
N LEU A 169 -1.48 -17.85 18.62
CA LEU A 169 -1.78 -16.80 17.63
C LEU A 169 -1.75 -15.37 18.19
N HIS A 170 -1.80 -15.19 19.51
CA HIS A 170 -1.95 -13.86 20.14
C HIS A 170 -0.68 -13.02 20.20
N ASP A 171 0.48 -13.66 20.01
CA ASP A 171 1.77 -12.99 20.10
C ASP A 171 2.20 -12.48 18.73
N GLY A 172 2.19 -11.16 18.56
CA GLY A 172 2.43 -10.48 17.29
C GLY A 172 1.19 -9.84 16.68
N ALA A 173 1.25 -9.58 15.37
CA ALA A 173 0.23 -8.85 14.65
C ALA A 173 -0.64 -9.76 13.78
N VAL A 174 -1.90 -9.35 13.63
CA VAL A 174 -2.79 -9.83 12.56
C VAL A 174 -2.66 -8.89 11.37
N ILE A 175 -2.41 -9.42 10.18
CA ILE A 175 -2.35 -8.64 8.95
C ILE A 175 -3.57 -8.94 8.09
N ILE A 176 -4.33 -7.89 7.76
CA ILE A 176 -5.49 -7.93 6.88
C ILE A 176 -5.09 -7.37 5.51
N GLN A 177 -5.27 -8.19 4.46
CA GLN A 177 -5.03 -7.82 3.07
C GLN A 177 -6.34 -7.93 2.30
N GLY A 178 -6.82 -6.81 1.73
CA GLY A 178 -8.14 -6.77 1.11
C GLY A 178 -9.25 -6.93 2.15
N GLN A 179 -10.08 -7.98 2.03
CA GLN A 179 -11.15 -8.30 2.99
C GLN A 179 -10.88 -9.58 3.80
N GLN A 180 -9.62 -10.03 3.87
CA GLN A 180 -9.25 -11.30 4.49
C GLN A 180 -8.10 -11.14 5.49
N ILE A 181 -8.11 -11.97 6.53
CA ILE A 181 -6.96 -12.15 7.40
C ILE A 181 -5.93 -12.99 6.65
N SER A 182 -4.82 -12.36 6.28
CA SER A 182 -3.74 -13.03 5.54
C SER A 182 -2.93 -13.93 6.46
N ALA A 183 -2.50 -13.38 7.60
CA ALA A 183 -1.72 -14.09 8.61
C ALA A 183 -1.95 -13.52 10.02
N ALA A 184 -1.67 -14.33 11.03
CA ALA A 184 -1.64 -13.96 12.45
C ALA A 184 -0.26 -14.26 13.04
N ALA A 185 0.01 -13.78 14.25
CA ALA A 185 1.32 -13.87 14.90
C ALA A 185 2.49 -13.35 14.03
N CYS A 186 2.25 -12.29 13.26
CA CYS A 186 3.26 -11.70 12.38
C CYS A 186 4.23 -10.84 13.18
N TYR A 187 5.52 -10.94 12.86
CA TYR A 187 6.55 -10.09 13.43
C TYR A 187 6.64 -8.77 12.66
N LEU A 188 6.64 -7.66 13.39
CA LEU A 188 6.71 -6.32 12.83
C LEU A 188 7.97 -5.59 13.32
N PRO A 189 8.50 -4.63 12.54
CA PRO A 189 9.60 -3.80 12.98
C PRO A 189 9.13 -2.89 14.12
N LEU A 190 9.98 -2.72 15.14
CA LEU A 190 9.73 -1.78 16.23
C LEU A 190 10.31 -0.41 15.86
N SER A 191 9.55 0.67 16.07
CA SER A 191 10.11 2.01 15.93
C SER A 191 11.18 2.28 16.99
N GLU A 192 12.30 2.83 16.55
CA GLU A 192 13.42 3.28 17.38
C GLU A 192 13.32 4.78 17.74
N ASN A 193 12.22 5.43 17.39
CA ASN A 193 12.05 6.86 17.58
C ASN A 193 12.04 7.22 19.09
N PRO A 194 13.01 8.03 19.57
CA PRO A 194 13.14 8.37 20.99
C PRO A 194 12.02 9.30 21.50
N PHE A 195 11.26 9.92 20.60
CA PHE A 195 10.14 10.80 20.94
C PHE A 195 8.84 10.03 21.24
N ILE A 196 8.80 8.71 21.02
CA ILE A 196 7.69 7.86 21.43
C ILE A 196 7.64 7.79 22.95
N SER A 197 6.47 8.03 23.55
CA SER A 197 6.30 7.94 25.01
C SER A 197 6.80 6.60 25.55
N LYS A 198 7.57 6.63 26.64
CA LYS A 198 8.10 5.42 27.28
C LYS A 198 7.01 4.49 27.82
N GLU A 199 5.83 5.04 28.09
CA GLU A 199 4.63 4.31 28.53
C GLU A 199 4.07 3.39 27.45
N LEU A 200 4.44 3.59 26.18
CA LEU A 200 3.93 2.79 25.08
C LEU A 200 4.62 1.41 25.05
N GLY A 201 3.81 0.36 25.16
CA GLY A 201 4.27 -1.04 25.08
C GLY A 201 4.80 -1.44 23.69
N THR A 202 5.29 -2.67 23.60
CA THR A 202 5.88 -3.24 22.37
C THR A 202 4.93 -3.24 21.18
N ARG A 203 3.63 -3.54 21.38
CA ARG A 203 2.61 -3.49 20.31
C ARG A 203 2.45 -2.09 19.71
N HIS A 204 2.55 -1.03 20.52
CA HIS A 204 2.51 0.34 20.03
C HIS A 204 3.77 0.67 19.21
N ARG A 205 4.96 0.28 19.69
CA ARG A 205 6.21 0.46 18.93
C ARG A 205 6.19 -0.30 17.61
N ALA A 206 5.65 -1.51 17.59
CA ALA A 206 5.45 -2.32 16.40
C ALA A 206 4.50 -1.65 15.40
N ALA A 207 3.36 -1.15 15.89
CA ALA A 207 2.37 -0.44 15.08
C ALA A 207 2.94 0.84 14.45
N ILE A 208 3.75 1.59 15.20
CA ILE A 208 4.42 2.77 14.70
C ILE A 208 5.48 2.36 13.66
N GLY A 209 6.33 1.39 13.98
CA GLY A 209 7.42 0.94 13.10
C GLY A 209 6.90 0.44 11.75
N ILE A 210 5.84 -0.36 11.72
CA ILE A 210 5.26 -0.79 10.44
C ILE A 210 4.68 0.39 9.63
N SER A 211 4.14 1.39 10.31
CA SER A 211 3.62 2.61 9.67
C SER A 211 4.70 3.62 9.24
N GLU A 212 5.96 3.42 9.65
CA GLU A 212 7.13 4.19 9.18
C GLU A 212 7.69 3.60 7.88
N VAL A 213 7.64 2.27 7.75
CA VAL A 213 8.19 1.55 6.59
C VAL A 213 7.25 1.61 5.37
N GLY A 214 5.94 1.76 5.59
CA GLY A 214 4.95 1.85 4.52
C GLY A 214 3.71 2.65 4.92
N ASP A 215 2.72 2.68 4.03
CA ASP A 215 1.45 3.40 4.26
C ASP A 215 0.40 2.59 5.04
N ALA A 216 0.84 1.55 5.75
CA ALA A 216 -0.02 0.64 6.51
C ALA A 216 -0.74 1.37 7.66
N LEU A 217 -1.97 0.93 7.92
CA LEU A 217 -2.77 1.42 9.03
C LEU A 217 -2.77 0.37 10.14
N SER A 218 -2.38 0.75 11.36
CA SER A 218 -2.31 -0.19 12.48
C SER A 218 -3.27 0.21 13.60
N LEU A 219 -4.14 -0.71 14.00
CA LEU A 219 -5.05 -0.57 15.13
C LEU A 219 -4.49 -1.34 16.32
N ILE A 220 -4.43 -0.69 17.47
CA ILE A 220 -3.86 -1.25 18.70
C ILE A 220 -4.92 -1.22 19.80
N VAL A 221 -5.02 -2.30 20.56
CA VAL A 221 -5.71 -2.32 21.86
C VAL A 221 -4.66 -2.54 22.94
N SER A 222 -4.61 -1.64 23.91
CA SER A 222 -3.68 -1.73 25.05
C SER A 222 -4.10 -2.84 26.02
N GLU A 223 -3.18 -3.74 26.38
CA GLU A 223 -3.43 -4.77 27.40
C GLU A 223 -3.43 -4.21 28.84
N GLU A 224 -2.85 -3.03 29.05
CA GLU A 224 -2.78 -2.41 30.37
C GLU A 224 -4.02 -1.56 30.66
N THR A 225 -4.41 -0.76 29.67
CA THR A 225 -5.46 0.27 29.82
C THR A 225 -6.76 -0.09 29.11
N GLY A 226 -6.73 -0.97 28.11
CA GLY A 226 -7.85 -1.20 27.20
C GLY A 226 -8.05 -0.09 26.17
N GLN A 227 -7.24 0.97 26.19
CA GLN A 227 -7.36 2.08 25.24
C GLN A 227 -7.09 1.60 23.82
N VAL A 228 -7.90 2.11 22.89
CA VAL A 228 -7.73 1.87 21.46
C VAL A 228 -6.86 2.99 20.89
N SER A 229 -5.87 2.63 20.10
CA SER A 229 -5.00 3.57 19.40
C SER A 229 -4.91 3.22 17.93
N LEU A 230 -4.56 4.22 17.10
CA LEU A 230 -4.39 4.07 15.67
C LEU A 230 -3.03 4.64 15.25
N ALA A 231 -2.20 3.86 14.57
CA ALA A 231 -0.93 4.31 14.03
C ALA A 231 -0.95 4.38 12.50
N MET A 232 -0.47 5.50 11.96
CA MET A 232 -0.34 5.76 10.53
C MET A 232 0.80 6.76 10.29
N ASN A 233 1.55 6.57 9.20
CA ASN A 233 2.65 7.48 8.80
C ASN A 233 3.65 7.79 9.93
N GLY A 234 4.00 6.80 10.73
CA GLY A 234 4.92 6.93 11.87
C GLY A 234 4.37 7.71 13.08
N GLN A 235 3.08 8.05 13.08
CA GLN A 235 2.41 8.73 14.19
C GLN A 235 1.36 7.83 14.83
N VAL A 236 1.09 8.04 16.11
CA VAL A 236 0.04 7.32 16.86
C VAL A 236 -0.98 8.29 17.43
N ILE A 237 -2.25 8.02 17.16
CA ILE A 237 -3.40 8.67 17.78
C ILE A 237 -3.83 7.76 18.94
N ARG A 238 -3.63 8.23 20.17
CA ARG A 238 -3.99 7.49 21.39
C ARG A 238 -5.44 7.76 21.77
N ASP A 239 -6.06 6.79 22.44
CA ASP A 239 -7.40 6.88 23.04
C ASP A 239 -8.45 7.40 22.04
N ILE A 240 -8.48 6.79 20.85
CA ILE A 240 -9.39 7.18 19.80
C ILE A 240 -10.81 6.72 20.14
N ASN A 241 -11.77 7.65 20.06
CA ASN A 241 -13.18 7.30 20.25
C ASN A 241 -13.71 6.46 19.07
N GLU A 242 -14.76 5.70 19.31
CA GLU A 242 -15.30 4.74 18.33
C GLU A 242 -15.74 5.41 17.02
N GLU A 243 -16.37 6.58 17.08
CA GLU A 243 -16.81 7.32 15.89
C GLU A 243 -15.63 7.81 15.04
N SER A 244 -14.58 8.32 15.68
CA SER A 244 -13.34 8.74 15.02
C SER A 244 -12.58 7.53 14.45
N LEU A 245 -12.62 6.40 15.14
CA LEU A 245 -12.03 5.16 14.65
C LEU A 245 -12.72 4.67 13.38
N ILE A 246 -14.06 4.60 13.39
CA ILE A 246 -14.87 4.19 12.24
C ILE A 246 -14.61 5.12 11.06
N SER A 247 -14.67 6.44 11.28
CA SER A 247 -14.43 7.42 10.21
C SER A 247 -13.00 7.31 9.64
N LYS A 248 -11.98 7.13 10.49
CA LYS A 248 -10.59 6.94 10.05
C LYS A 248 -10.37 5.63 9.30
N LEU A 249 -10.98 4.53 9.73
CA LEU A 249 -10.93 3.25 9.01
C LEU A 249 -11.59 3.37 7.65
N HIS A 250 -12.75 4.02 7.56
CA HIS A 250 -13.41 4.27 6.28
C HIS A 250 -12.56 5.18 5.37
N GLU A 251 -12.03 6.28 5.89
CA GLU A 251 -11.17 7.22 5.13
C GLU A 251 -9.91 6.52 4.60
N ALA A 252 -9.30 5.66 5.40
CA ALA A 252 -8.04 5.02 5.04
C ALA A 252 -8.20 3.79 4.13
N LEU A 253 -9.31 3.05 4.27
CA LEU A 253 -9.54 1.77 3.58
C LEU A 253 -10.49 1.88 2.39
N LYS A 254 -11.43 2.84 2.40
CA LYS A 254 -12.20 3.19 1.20
C LYS A 254 -11.41 4.21 0.40
N PRO A 255 -11.23 4.01 -0.93
CA PRO A 255 -10.61 5.03 -1.75
C PRO A 255 -11.50 6.28 -1.78
N ASN A 256 -10.87 7.45 -1.77
CA ASN A 256 -11.55 8.70 -2.12
C ASN A 256 -12.18 8.52 -3.50
N VAL A 257 -13.51 8.41 -3.54
CA VAL A 257 -14.29 8.64 -4.75
C VAL A 257 -14.06 10.12 -5.08
N THR A 258 -13.04 10.40 -5.90
CA THR A 258 -12.84 11.72 -6.46
C THR A 258 -14.18 12.15 -7.04
N THR A 259 -14.65 13.28 -6.55
CA THR A 259 -15.88 13.99 -6.86
C THR A 259 -16.09 14.19 -8.37
N LYS A 260 -16.39 13.12 -9.12
CA LYS A 260 -16.72 13.17 -10.55
C LYS A 260 -18.24 13.16 -10.79
N GLU A 261 -19.05 12.78 -9.79
CA GLU A 261 -20.50 12.73 -9.97
C GLU A 261 -21.21 14.08 -9.93
N LYS A 262 -20.63 15.14 -9.34
CA LYS A 262 -21.29 16.47 -9.32
C LYS A 262 -21.32 17.18 -10.68
N LYS A 263 -20.51 16.79 -11.68
CA LYS A 263 -20.58 17.38 -13.03
C LYS A 263 -21.61 16.72 -13.95
N SER A 264 -22.00 15.46 -13.69
CA SER A 264 -23.00 14.75 -14.52
C SER A 264 -24.43 15.25 -14.25
N LEU A 265 -24.74 15.61 -13.00
CA LEU A 265 -26.07 16.10 -12.60
C LEU A 265 -26.41 17.52 -13.10
N PHE A 266 -25.41 18.33 -13.46
CA PHE A 266 -25.63 19.68 -13.98
C PHE A 266 -25.96 19.74 -15.48
N TRP A 267 -25.67 18.69 -16.24
CA TRP A 267 -25.99 18.62 -17.68
C TRP A 267 -27.33 17.95 -17.97
N LYS A 268 -27.82 17.08 -17.08
CA LYS A 268 -29.11 16.41 -17.27
C LYS A 268 -30.33 17.26 -16.92
N ARG A 269 -30.14 18.43 -16.30
CA ARG A 269 -31.23 19.33 -15.87
C ARG A 269 -31.47 20.53 -16.81
N LYS A 270 -30.72 20.63 -17.92
CA LYS A 270 -30.83 21.74 -18.90
C LYS A 270 -31.46 21.31 -20.24
N GLY A 271 -31.93 20.07 -20.36
CA GLY A 271 -32.48 19.51 -21.60
C GLY A 271 -34.00 19.28 -21.62
N ASP A 272 -34.72 19.54 -20.52
CA ASP A 272 -36.14 19.16 -20.40
C ASP A 272 -37.02 20.35 -20.03
N ASN A 273 -36.94 21.42 -20.82
CA ASN A 273 -37.88 22.53 -20.73
C ASN A 273 -37.98 23.23 -22.09
N LYS A 274 -38.62 22.57 -23.05
CA LYS A 274 -39.15 23.14 -24.30
C LYS A 274 -40.06 22.11 -24.97
N ASP A 275 -41.34 22.16 -24.61
CA ASP A 275 -42.47 22.24 -25.53
C ASP A 275 -43.74 21.90 -24.76
N ASP A 276 -44.45 22.94 -24.37
CA ASP A 276 -45.91 22.94 -24.24
C ASP A 276 -46.35 24.40 -24.20
N GLY A 277 -46.79 24.91 -25.36
CA GLY A 277 -47.41 26.23 -25.43
C GLY A 277 -47.50 26.80 -26.84
N GLN A 278 -48.74 26.80 -27.36
CA GLN A 278 -49.25 27.49 -28.56
C GLN A 278 -49.09 26.64 -29.85
N MET A 279 -50.12 26.44 -30.69
CA MET A 279 -51.20 27.35 -31.11
C MET A 279 -52.46 26.55 -31.52
N ASP A 280 -53.61 27.21 -31.31
CA ASP A 280 -54.83 27.26 -32.15
C ASP A 280 -55.60 25.98 -32.55
#